data_AF-A0AAU2D2X7-F1
#
_entry.id   AF-A0AAU2D2X7-F1
#
_cell.length_a   1.000
_cell.length_b   1.000
_cell.length_c   1.000
_cell.angle_alpha   90.00
_cell.angle_beta   90.00
_cell.angle_gamma   90.00
#
_symmetry.space_group_name_H-M   'P 1'
#
loop_
_entity.id
_entity.type
_entity.pdbx_description
1 polymer ?
#
loop_
_entity_poly.entity_id
_entity_poly.type
_entity_poly.pdbx_seq_one_letter_code
_entity_poly.pdbx_strand_id
1 'polypeptide(L)'
;MGDHLKLQTVRHAASVVALCMGLLGVTTSAQAAPSTEQANAASVKSAKIGGGFKRLTNVHSIGTSCGKKVIASASGPGKMTLRIDDNRSVSSTLSKHIDASKGVISAGVGWDVTKSHSITVSGAKDVPRGKYGTLNAYTKYAGKKFDVQVLDLNTWVTVQKGKKANKPIGVCFKYTQR
;
A
#
# COMPACT_ATOMS: atom_id res chain seq x y z
N MET A 1 -53.83 1.37 25.47
CA MET A 1 -53.48 1.41 26.90
C MET A 1 -51.99 1.11 27.03
N GLY A 2 -51.24 2.06 27.58
CA GLY A 2 -49.95 1.79 28.22
C GLY A 2 -48.69 2.11 27.40
N ASP A 3 -48.32 3.39 27.40
CA ASP A 3 -46.95 3.87 27.16
C ASP A 3 -45.94 3.24 28.13
N HIS A 4 -44.70 3.04 27.66
CA HIS A 4 -43.51 3.41 28.45
C HIS A 4 -42.28 3.60 27.55
N LEU A 5 -41.86 4.87 27.48
CA LEU A 5 -40.56 5.37 27.03
C LEU A 5 -39.40 4.76 27.83
N LYS A 6 -38.25 4.54 27.16
CA LYS A 6 -36.95 5.01 27.66
C LYS A 6 -35.99 5.32 26.51
N LEU A 7 -35.67 6.62 26.42
CA LEU A 7 -34.56 7.26 25.71
C LEU A 7 -33.22 6.63 26.13
N GLN A 8 -32.26 6.51 25.19
CA GLN A 8 -30.88 6.98 25.42
C GLN A 8 -30.17 7.32 24.09
N THR A 9 -29.64 8.53 24.09
CA THR A 9 -28.90 9.27 23.08
C THR A 9 -27.45 8.82 22.97
N VAL A 10 -26.88 8.70 21.75
CA VAL A 10 -25.48 9.06 21.50
C VAL A 10 -25.34 9.73 20.14
N ARG A 11 -24.79 10.94 20.18
CA ARG A 11 -24.41 11.86 19.10
C ARG A 11 -23.31 11.26 18.24
N HIS A 12 -23.07 11.75 17.02
CA HIS A 12 -21.78 12.31 16.58
C HIS A 12 -22.01 13.16 15.32
N ALA A 13 -21.39 14.34 15.34
CA ALA A 13 -21.63 15.47 14.48
C ALA A 13 -21.15 15.26 13.03
N ALA A 14 -21.95 15.72 12.07
CA ALA A 14 -21.50 16.03 10.71
C ALA A 14 -21.44 17.55 10.57
N SER A 15 -20.22 18.07 10.39
CA SER A 15 -19.95 19.50 10.30
C SER A 15 -20.29 20.06 8.92
N VAL A 16 -21.35 20.85 8.91
CA VAL A 16 -21.61 22.14 8.23
C VAL A 16 -20.79 22.48 6.97
N VAL A 17 -21.56 22.63 5.89
CA VAL A 17 -21.21 23.22 4.59
C VAL A 17 -20.88 24.71 4.74
N ALA A 18 -19.77 25.13 4.14
CA ALA A 18 -19.31 26.51 4.09
C ALA A 18 -20.15 27.37 3.14
N LEU A 19 -20.67 28.50 3.63
CA LEU A 19 -21.12 29.63 2.82
C LEU A 19 -20.81 30.92 3.58
N CYS A 20 -19.80 31.67 3.14
CA CYS A 20 -19.54 33.01 3.66
C CYS A 20 -19.63 34.02 2.49
N MET A 21 -20.74 34.75 2.45
CA MET A 21 -20.81 36.07 1.81
C MET A 21 -20.28 37.11 2.80
N GLY A 22 -19.55 38.10 2.29
CA GLY A 22 -18.77 39.04 3.10
C GLY A 22 -19.54 40.21 3.70
N LEU A 23 -18.84 41.01 4.50
CA LEU A 23 -18.82 42.48 4.49
C LEU A 23 -17.91 43.01 5.63
N LEU A 24 -17.48 44.25 5.43
CA LEU A 24 -16.42 45.02 6.08
C LEU A 24 -16.57 45.21 7.60
N GLY A 25 -15.44 45.33 8.30
CA GLY A 25 -15.39 45.79 9.69
C GLY A 25 -13.96 46.00 10.18
N VAL A 26 -13.58 47.26 10.39
CA VAL A 26 -12.28 47.73 10.88
C VAL A 26 -12.22 47.56 12.41
N THR A 27 -11.03 47.29 12.95
CA THR A 27 -10.41 47.87 14.16
C THR A 27 -9.64 46.87 15.05
N THR A 28 -8.56 47.42 15.62
CA THR A 28 -7.70 46.97 16.73
C THR A 28 -6.84 45.71 16.53
N SER A 29 -5.61 45.94 16.06
CA SER A 29 -4.50 44.99 16.17
C SER A 29 -4.03 44.87 17.62
N ALA A 30 -4.39 43.78 18.29
CA ALA A 30 -3.65 43.28 19.44
C ALA A 30 -2.45 42.45 18.91
N GLN A 31 -1.26 43.01 18.96
CA GLN A 31 -0.02 42.29 18.66
C GLN A 31 0.34 41.37 19.84
N ALA A 32 0.06 40.07 19.71
CA ALA A 32 0.77 39.06 20.47
C ALA A 32 2.16 38.85 19.81
N ALA A 33 3.22 39.02 20.59
CA ALA A 33 4.60 38.86 20.14
C ALA A 33 4.85 37.42 19.61
N PRO A 34 5.58 37.24 18.50
CA PRO A 34 5.99 35.92 18.07
C PRO A 34 7.12 35.42 18.97
N SER A 35 6.86 34.36 19.72
CA SER A 35 7.88 33.55 20.36
C SER A 35 8.78 32.96 19.27
N THR A 36 10.08 33.30 19.31
CA THR A 36 11.14 32.70 18.50
C THR A 36 11.26 31.21 18.81
N GLU A 37 10.46 30.40 18.12
CA GLU A 37 10.74 28.97 18.00
C GLU A 37 11.69 28.82 16.81
N GLN A 38 12.97 28.64 17.13
CA GLN A 38 14.01 28.27 16.17
C GLN A 38 13.55 27.02 15.43
N ALA A 39 13.00 27.22 14.24
CA ALA A 39 12.95 26.18 13.22
C ALA A 39 14.40 25.79 12.97
N ASN A 40 14.83 24.71 13.62
CA ASN A 40 16.02 23.98 13.22
C ASN A 40 15.77 23.59 11.76
N ALA A 41 16.32 24.40 10.85
CA ALA A 41 16.53 24.03 9.47
C ALA A 41 17.45 22.83 9.52
N ALA A 42 16.85 21.64 9.72
CA ALA A 42 17.49 20.39 9.43
C ALA A 42 18.01 20.58 8.01
N SER A 43 19.34 20.63 7.89
CA SER A 43 20.02 20.70 6.62
C SER A 43 19.43 19.59 5.78
N VAL A 44 18.51 19.97 4.88
CA VAL A 44 18.14 19.14 3.76
C VAL A 44 19.46 19.08 3.03
N LYS A 45 20.23 18.01 3.30
CA LYS A 45 21.36 17.64 2.48
C LYS A 45 20.75 17.60 1.10
N SER A 46 21.01 18.64 0.30
CA SER A 46 20.65 18.68 -1.11
C SER A 46 21.08 17.34 -1.63
N ALA A 47 20.09 16.49 -1.94
CA ALA A 47 20.37 15.24 -2.61
C ALA A 47 21.19 15.66 -3.80
N LYS A 48 22.46 15.24 -3.85
CA LYS A 48 23.32 15.49 -5.00
C LYS A 48 22.43 15.21 -6.21
N ILE A 49 22.14 16.22 -7.02
CA ILE A 49 21.58 16.03 -8.36
C ILE A 49 22.75 15.46 -9.16
N GLY A 50 23.09 14.22 -8.81
CA GLY A 50 24.18 13.44 -9.35
C GLY A 50 23.55 12.42 -10.26
N GLY A 51 23.80 12.61 -11.55
CA GLY A 51 23.78 11.52 -12.52
C GLY A 51 22.49 11.43 -13.31
N GLY A 52 22.44 12.20 -14.40
CA GLY A 52 21.77 11.88 -15.66
C GLY A 52 20.26 11.61 -15.65
N PHE A 53 19.65 11.70 -16.83
CA PHE A 53 18.34 11.11 -17.03
C PHE A 53 18.41 9.61 -16.80
N LYS A 54 17.42 9.02 -16.12
CA LYS A 54 17.39 7.59 -15.82
C LYS A 54 16.21 6.92 -16.50
N ARG A 55 16.41 5.69 -16.95
CA ARG A 55 15.36 4.88 -17.57
C ARG A 55 15.48 3.41 -17.17
N LEU A 56 14.38 2.69 -17.32
CA LEU A 56 14.39 1.24 -17.24
C LEU A 56 14.66 0.65 -18.64
N THR A 57 15.42 -0.44 -18.69
CA THR A 57 15.63 -1.24 -19.90
C THR A 57 15.41 -2.71 -19.59
N ASN A 58 15.32 -3.54 -20.64
CA ASN A 58 15.10 -4.99 -20.52
C ASN A 58 13.89 -5.32 -19.64
N VAL A 59 12.83 -4.51 -19.73
CA VAL A 59 11.64 -4.70 -18.90
C VAL A 59 10.82 -5.87 -19.45
N HIS A 60 10.74 -6.95 -18.70
CA HIS A 60 9.98 -8.14 -19.09
C HIS A 60 9.25 -8.75 -17.90
N SER A 61 8.18 -9.50 -18.20
CA SER A 61 7.45 -10.27 -17.20
C SER A 61 8.30 -11.45 -16.72
N ILE A 62 8.24 -11.73 -15.41
CA ILE A 62 8.81 -12.93 -14.81
C ILE A 62 7.72 -13.88 -14.27
N GLY A 63 6.49 -13.71 -14.77
CA GLY A 63 5.35 -14.53 -14.39
C GLY A 63 4.74 -14.14 -13.04
N THR A 64 4.05 -15.11 -12.43
CA THR A 64 3.35 -14.92 -11.15
C THR A 64 3.94 -15.79 -10.05
N SER A 65 3.89 -15.32 -8.81
CA SER A 65 4.41 -16.03 -7.64
C SER A 65 3.56 -15.76 -6.41
N CYS A 66 3.46 -16.75 -5.52
CA CYS A 66 2.85 -16.59 -4.22
C CYS A 66 3.85 -15.97 -3.23
N GLY A 67 3.39 -15.00 -2.46
CA GLY A 67 4.13 -14.44 -1.34
C GLY A 67 4.35 -15.47 -0.23
N LYS A 68 5.27 -15.15 0.68
CA LYS A 68 5.62 -16.03 1.80
C LYS A 68 4.88 -15.70 3.11
N LYS A 69 4.34 -14.49 3.22
CA LYS A 69 3.61 -14.01 4.40
C LYS A 69 2.14 -14.41 4.30
N VAL A 70 1.64 -15.06 5.35
CA VAL A 70 0.21 -15.35 5.50
C VAL A 70 -0.52 -14.03 5.71
N ILE A 71 -1.58 -13.80 4.93
CA ILE A 71 -2.42 -12.59 5.01
C ILE A 71 -3.76 -12.86 5.70
N ALA A 72 -4.23 -14.11 5.69
CA ALA A 72 -5.40 -14.57 6.44
C ALA A 72 -5.28 -16.08 6.65
N SER A 73 -5.91 -16.59 7.71
CA SER A 73 -5.90 -18.01 8.04
C SER A 73 -7.22 -18.42 8.69
N ALA A 74 -7.62 -19.66 8.45
CA ALA A 74 -8.70 -20.33 9.18
C ALA A 74 -8.24 -21.73 9.56
N SER A 75 -8.58 -22.19 10.75
CA SER A 75 -8.19 -23.53 11.23
C SER A 75 -9.21 -24.09 12.20
N GLY A 76 -9.29 -25.42 12.27
CA GLY A 76 -10.21 -26.08 13.19
C GLY A 76 -10.29 -27.61 13.01
N PRO A 77 -10.85 -28.31 14.01
CA PRO A 77 -11.10 -29.74 13.95
C PRO A 77 -12.33 -30.05 13.10
N GLY A 78 -12.21 -31.06 12.23
CA GLY A 78 -13.33 -31.54 11.42
C GLY A 78 -14.30 -32.41 12.23
N LYS A 79 -15.55 -32.56 11.80
CA LYS A 79 -16.09 -32.17 10.49
C LYS A 79 -16.56 -30.71 10.47
N MET A 80 -15.93 -29.87 9.66
CA MET A 80 -16.33 -28.47 9.44
C MET A 80 -15.77 -27.92 8.12
N THR A 81 -16.29 -26.79 7.66
CA THR A 81 -15.73 -26.02 6.55
C THR A 81 -14.98 -24.81 7.09
N LEU A 82 -13.69 -24.72 6.79
CA LEU A 82 -12.91 -23.50 7.03
C LEU A 82 -13.29 -22.47 5.99
N ARG A 83 -13.55 -21.24 6.42
CA ARG A 83 -13.85 -20.10 5.54
C ARG A 83 -12.96 -18.92 5.89
N ILE A 84 -12.47 -18.26 4.84
CA ILE A 84 -11.81 -16.97 4.93
C ILE A 84 -12.63 -16.04 4.04
N ASP A 85 -13.05 -14.90 4.60
CA ASP A 85 -13.64 -13.77 3.88
C ASP A 85 -13.06 -12.51 4.49
N ASP A 86 -12.19 -11.83 3.73
CA ASP A 86 -11.44 -10.67 4.20
C ASP A 86 -11.09 -9.76 3.02
N ASN A 87 -10.86 -8.48 3.29
CA ASN A 87 -10.39 -7.53 2.29
C ASN A 87 -9.12 -6.84 2.79
N ARG A 88 -8.04 -6.94 2.00
CA ARG A 88 -6.72 -6.46 2.41
C ARG A 88 -6.16 -5.46 1.41
N SER A 89 -5.69 -4.33 1.92
CA SER A 89 -4.87 -3.40 1.15
C SER A 89 -3.43 -3.89 1.14
N VAL A 90 -2.89 -4.23 -0.04
CA VAL A 90 -1.54 -4.75 -0.21
C VAL A 90 -0.78 -3.89 -1.21
N SER A 91 0.43 -3.47 -0.84
CA SER A 91 1.29 -2.65 -1.71
C SER A 91 2.10 -3.48 -2.70
N SER A 92 2.51 -2.84 -3.79
CA SER A 92 3.56 -3.36 -4.65
C SER A 92 4.87 -3.55 -3.87
N THR A 93 5.67 -4.54 -4.27
CA THR A 93 6.99 -4.79 -3.69
C THR A 93 8.08 -4.50 -4.70
N LEU A 94 9.19 -3.94 -4.25
CA LEU A 94 10.35 -3.60 -5.10
C LEU A 94 11.60 -4.31 -4.57
N SER A 95 12.56 -4.56 -5.44
CA SER A 95 13.93 -4.88 -5.03
C SER A 95 14.47 -3.80 -4.08
N LYS A 96 15.30 -4.20 -3.12
CA LYS A 96 16.03 -3.25 -2.26
C LYS A 96 16.97 -2.41 -3.12
N HIS A 97 17.08 -1.12 -2.79
CA HIS A 97 17.96 -0.13 -3.40
C HIS A 97 17.89 -0.13 -4.93
N ILE A 98 16.99 0.69 -5.48
CA ILE A 98 16.89 0.94 -6.92
C ILE A 98 17.28 2.39 -7.14
N ASP A 99 18.31 2.61 -7.97
CA ASP A 99 18.85 3.94 -8.25
C ASP A 99 18.01 4.65 -9.32
N ALA A 100 16.68 4.62 -9.18
CA ALA A 100 15.71 5.30 -10.03
C ALA A 100 14.54 5.80 -9.16
N SER A 101 13.92 6.91 -9.57
CA SER A 101 12.74 7.42 -8.87
C SER A 101 11.56 6.46 -9.04
N LYS A 102 10.63 6.47 -8.08
CA LYS A 102 9.41 5.65 -8.17
C LYS A 102 8.58 5.96 -9.43
N GLY A 103 8.59 7.22 -9.90
CA GLY A 103 7.93 7.62 -11.14
C GLY A 103 8.53 6.95 -12.38
N VAL A 104 9.87 6.95 -12.51
CA VAL A 104 10.57 6.23 -13.59
C VAL A 104 10.27 4.73 -13.54
N ILE A 105 10.26 4.16 -12.34
CA ILE A 105 9.93 2.74 -12.16
C ILE A 105 8.49 2.48 -12.60
N SER A 106 7.51 3.24 -12.10
CA SER A 106 6.09 3.09 -12.45
C SER A 106 5.85 3.17 -13.95
N ALA A 107 6.45 4.16 -14.61
CA ALA A 107 6.35 4.33 -16.06
C ALA A 107 6.94 3.12 -16.81
N GLY A 108 8.11 2.64 -16.40
CA GLY A 108 8.76 1.51 -17.06
C GLY A 108 8.05 0.18 -16.83
N VAL A 109 7.52 -0.08 -15.63
CA VAL A 109 6.84 -1.36 -15.35
C VAL A 109 5.38 -1.37 -15.83
N GLY A 110 4.75 -0.20 -15.98
CA GLY A 110 3.39 -0.05 -16.50
C GLY A 110 2.31 -0.06 -15.42
N TRP A 111 2.66 0.21 -14.16
CA TRP A 111 1.70 0.43 -13.08
C TRP A 111 2.32 1.30 -11.98
N ASP A 112 1.49 1.95 -11.18
CA ASP A 112 1.96 2.75 -10.06
C ASP A 112 2.50 1.87 -8.92
N VAL A 113 3.82 1.84 -8.74
CA VAL A 113 4.47 1.03 -7.70
C VAL A 113 4.32 1.61 -6.29
N THR A 114 3.77 2.81 -6.16
CA THR A 114 3.54 3.49 -4.86
C THR A 114 2.17 3.18 -4.29
N LYS A 115 1.23 2.75 -5.14
CA LYS A 115 -0.14 2.48 -4.73
C LYS A 115 -0.29 1.11 -4.08
N SER A 116 -1.20 1.06 -3.13
CA SER A 116 -1.74 -0.18 -2.59
C SER A 116 -2.97 -0.61 -3.38
N HIS A 117 -3.19 -1.91 -3.44
CA HIS A 117 -4.31 -2.54 -4.12
C HIS A 117 -5.15 -3.29 -3.09
N SER A 118 -6.47 -3.10 -3.16
CA SER A 118 -7.40 -3.93 -2.40
C SER A 118 -7.46 -5.31 -3.02
N ILE A 119 -7.33 -6.35 -2.21
CA ILE A 119 -7.46 -7.75 -2.60
C ILE A 119 -8.53 -8.38 -1.73
N THR A 120 -9.58 -8.89 -2.37
CA THR A 120 -10.56 -9.75 -1.73
C THR A 120 -9.96 -11.14 -1.52
N VAL A 121 -9.96 -11.59 -0.28
CA VAL A 121 -9.49 -12.90 0.15
C VAL A 121 -10.72 -13.73 0.49
N SER A 122 -11.21 -14.51 -0.47
CA SER A 122 -12.33 -15.43 -0.25
C SER A 122 -11.93 -16.85 -0.61
N GLY A 123 -12.09 -17.77 0.33
CA GLY A 123 -11.73 -19.17 0.14
C GLY A 123 -12.39 -20.08 1.18
N ALA A 124 -12.73 -21.30 0.77
CA ALA A 124 -13.31 -22.30 1.63
C ALA A 124 -12.65 -23.66 1.43
N LYS A 125 -12.54 -24.45 2.51
CA LYS A 125 -12.03 -25.82 2.44
C LYS A 125 -12.62 -26.68 3.54
N ASP A 126 -13.11 -27.86 3.17
CA ASP A 126 -13.64 -28.83 4.12
C ASP A 126 -12.52 -29.57 4.85
N VAL A 127 -12.75 -29.78 6.16
CA VAL A 127 -11.90 -30.59 7.04
C VAL A 127 -12.63 -31.89 7.33
N PRO A 128 -12.05 -33.05 6.97
CA PRO A 128 -12.63 -34.35 7.28
C PRO A 128 -12.78 -34.57 8.80
N ARG A 129 -13.73 -35.41 9.19
CA ARG A 129 -13.90 -35.83 10.60
C ARG A 129 -12.59 -36.42 11.13
N GLY A 130 -12.20 -36.05 12.35
CA GLY A 130 -11.00 -36.58 12.99
C GLY A 130 -9.67 -35.98 12.47
N LYS A 131 -9.74 -34.92 11.66
CA LYS A 131 -8.57 -34.16 11.20
C LYS A 131 -8.59 -32.73 11.70
N TYR A 132 -7.42 -32.12 11.88
CA TYR A 132 -7.28 -30.70 12.12
C TYR A 132 -6.76 -30.00 10.86
N GLY A 133 -7.60 -29.15 10.28
CA GLY A 133 -7.28 -28.44 9.04
C GLY A 133 -6.74 -27.03 9.32
N THR A 134 -5.91 -26.53 8.41
CA THR A 134 -5.49 -25.13 8.36
C THR A 134 -5.48 -24.68 6.91
N LEU A 135 -6.22 -23.61 6.62
CA LEU A 135 -6.25 -22.93 5.34
C LEU A 135 -5.53 -21.59 5.50
N ASN A 136 -4.43 -21.39 4.78
CA ASN A 136 -3.67 -20.14 4.77
C ASN A 136 -3.81 -19.43 3.43
N ALA A 137 -4.07 -18.13 3.46
CA ALA A 137 -4.05 -17.26 2.30
C ALA A 137 -2.73 -16.49 2.24
N TYR A 138 -2.19 -16.32 1.04
CA TYR A 138 -0.99 -15.55 0.72
C TYR A 138 -1.27 -14.61 -0.44
N THR A 139 -0.62 -13.45 -0.50
CA THR A 139 -0.74 -12.58 -1.67
C THR A 139 -0.13 -13.23 -2.91
N LYS A 140 -0.86 -13.24 -4.03
CA LYS A 140 -0.32 -13.57 -5.35
C LYS A 140 0.19 -12.30 -6.02
N TYR A 141 1.40 -12.36 -6.55
CA TYR A 141 2.04 -11.24 -7.24
C TYR A 141 2.31 -11.56 -8.72
N ALA A 142 2.21 -10.56 -9.59
CA ALA A 142 2.78 -10.56 -10.93
C ALA A 142 4.10 -9.76 -10.90
N GLY A 143 5.19 -10.38 -11.34
CA GLY A 143 6.51 -9.76 -11.31
C GLY A 143 6.96 -9.23 -12.67
N LYS A 144 7.70 -8.12 -12.65
CA LYS A 144 8.56 -7.70 -13.77
C LYS A 144 10.01 -7.60 -13.31
N LYS A 145 10.93 -7.90 -14.23
CA LYS A 145 12.37 -7.72 -14.07
C LYS A 145 12.86 -6.67 -15.07
N PHE A 146 13.81 -5.86 -14.65
CA PHE A 146 14.37 -4.77 -15.44
C PHE A 146 15.78 -4.38 -14.97
N ASP A 147 16.48 -3.65 -15.82
CA ASP A 147 17.75 -2.99 -15.52
C ASP A 147 17.54 -1.47 -15.47
N VAL A 148 18.43 -0.76 -14.77
CA VAL A 148 18.42 0.71 -14.67
C VAL A 148 19.61 1.26 -15.46
N GLN A 149 19.32 2.19 -16.38
CA GLN A 149 20.33 2.96 -17.10
C GLN A 149 20.32 4.41 -16.66
N VAL A 150 21.50 5.04 -16.69
CA VAL A 150 21.70 6.48 -16.56
C VAL A 150 22.29 7.02 -17.85
N LEU A 151 21.90 8.25 -18.22
CA LEU A 151 22.54 8.98 -19.30
C LEU A 151 23.83 9.62 -18.76
N ASP A 152 24.96 9.19 -19.30
CA ASP A 152 26.29 9.69 -18.95
C ASP A 152 27.03 10.05 -20.24
N LEU A 153 27.49 11.31 -20.36
CA LEU A 153 28.19 11.84 -21.54
C LEU A 153 27.57 11.38 -22.89
N ASN A 154 26.26 11.59 -23.03
CA ASN A 154 25.43 11.20 -24.18
C ASN A 154 25.30 9.70 -24.47
N THR A 155 25.80 8.83 -23.59
CA THR A 155 25.69 7.38 -23.70
C THR A 155 24.85 6.81 -22.56
N TRP A 156 24.00 5.81 -22.86
CA TRP A 156 23.24 5.11 -21.83
C TRP A 156 24.07 4.00 -21.21
N VAL A 157 24.37 4.13 -19.91
CA VAL A 157 25.15 3.15 -19.16
C VAL A 157 24.25 2.44 -18.16
N THR A 158 24.29 1.11 -18.15
CA THR A 158 23.55 0.30 -17.18
C THR A 158 24.24 0.32 -15.82
N VAL A 159 23.59 0.95 -14.83
CA VAL A 159 24.11 1.11 -13.46
C VAL A 159 23.62 0.02 -12.50
N GLN A 160 22.47 -0.58 -12.77
CA GLN A 160 21.94 -1.67 -11.97
C GLN A 160 21.25 -2.71 -12.84
N LYS A 161 21.45 -3.99 -12.54
CA LYS A 161 20.86 -5.10 -13.30
C LYS A 161 19.89 -5.93 -12.47
N GLY A 162 18.91 -6.53 -13.12
CA GLY A 162 18.04 -7.57 -12.59
C GLY A 162 17.15 -7.15 -11.42
N LYS A 163 16.81 -5.86 -11.33
CA LYS A 163 15.87 -5.35 -10.33
C LYS A 163 14.46 -5.84 -10.65
N LYS A 164 13.62 -5.95 -9.62
CA LYS A 164 12.27 -6.50 -9.71
C LYS A 164 11.24 -5.55 -9.11
N ALA A 165 10.06 -5.57 -9.70
CA ALA A 165 8.85 -4.99 -9.13
C ALA A 165 7.73 -6.03 -9.19
N ASN A 166 7.01 -6.24 -8.10
CA ASN A 166 5.91 -7.20 -8.05
C ASN A 166 4.62 -6.50 -7.66
N LYS A 167 3.63 -6.56 -8.56
CA LYS A 167 2.28 -6.05 -8.38
C LYS A 167 1.42 -7.11 -7.69
N PRO A 168 0.72 -6.80 -6.59
CA PRO A 168 -0.29 -7.69 -6.04
C PRO A 168 -1.45 -7.84 -7.03
N ILE A 169 -1.86 -9.08 -7.30
CA ILE A 169 -2.90 -9.40 -8.31
C ILE A 169 -3.97 -10.37 -7.78
N GLY A 170 -3.83 -10.89 -6.57
CA GLY A 170 -4.80 -11.84 -6.02
C GLY A 170 -4.27 -12.61 -4.83
N VAL A 171 -4.77 -13.83 -4.65
CA VAL A 171 -4.50 -14.69 -3.49
C VAL A 171 -4.08 -16.09 -3.94
N CYS A 172 -3.14 -16.69 -3.21
CA CYS A 172 -2.84 -18.11 -3.24
C CYS A 172 -3.31 -18.75 -1.94
N PHE A 173 -3.93 -19.91 -2.01
CA PHE A 173 -4.33 -20.69 -0.82
C PHE A 173 -3.43 -21.90 -0.65
N LYS A 174 -3.05 -22.19 0.60
CA LYS A 174 -2.38 -23.43 1.00
C LYS A 174 -3.20 -24.09 2.09
N TYR A 175 -3.63 -25.31 1.85
CA TYR A 175 -4.30 -26.14 2.85
C TYR A 175 -3.33 -27.19 3.40
N THR A 176 -3.38 -27.39 4.71
CA THR A 176 -2.67 -28.47 5.41
C THR A 176 -3.61 -29.14 6.39
N GLN A 177 -3.44 -30.45 6.59
CA GLN A 177 -4.23 -31.24 7.52
C GLN A 177 -3.32 -32.14 8.37
N ARG A 178 -3.73 -32.41 9.60
CA ARG A 178 -3.09 -33.34 10.53
C ARG A 178 -4.13 -34.34 11.02
#